data_AF-A0A969IWM5-F1
#
_entry.id   AF-A0A969IWM5-F1
#
_cell.length_a   1.000
_cell.length_b   1.000
_cell.length_c   1.000
_cell.angle_alpha   90.00
_cell.angle_beta   90.00
_cell.angle_gamma   90.00
#
_symmetry.space_group_name_H-M   'P 1'
#
loop_
_entity.id
_entity.type
_entity.pdbx_description
1 polymer ?
#
loop_
_entity_poly.entity_id
_entity_poly.type
_entity_poly.pdbx_seq_one_letter_code
_entity_poly.pdbx_strand_id
1 'polypeptide(L)' 'MDFVADLFSGAFSAFGNISWEVIAQLTMLALIVIAGPAVVFVLALRGGDL' A
#
# COMPACT_ATOMS: atom_id res chain seq x y z
N MET A 1 27.44 10.76 -22.46
CA MET A 1 27.00 10.07 -21.22
C MET A 1 25.64 10.60 -20.73
N ASP A 2 24.78 11.10 -21.64
CA ASP A 2 23.49 11.73 -21.31
C ASP A 2 22.29 10.78 -21.43
N PHE A 3 22.30 9.87 -22.42
CA PHE A 3 21.15 9.01 -22.72
C PHE A 3 20.73 8.10 -21.56
N VAL A 4 21.71 7.54 -20.84
CA VAL A 4 21.44 6.72 -19.66
C VAL A 4 20.92 7.61 -18.53
N ALA A 5 21.50 8.79 -18.31
CA ALA A 5 21.04 9.71 -17.26
C ALA A 5 19.61 10.20 -17.50
N ASP A 6 19.22 10.47 -18.75
CA ASP A 6 17.88 10.90 -19.15
C ASP A 6 16.84 9.78 -19.00
N LEU A 7 17.19 8.52 -19.33
CA LEU A 7 16.29 7.38 -19.10
C LEU A 7 16.02 7.16 -17.61
N PHE A 8 17.08 7.23 -16.78
CA PHE A 8 16.93 7.08 -15.34
C PHE A 8 16.16 8.26 -14.73
N SER A 9 16.45 9.50 -15.13
CA SER A 9 15.74 10.71 -14.69
C SER A 9 14.26 10.68 -15.08
N GLY A 10 13.95 10.30 -16.33
CA GLY A 10 12.57 10.16 -16.82
C GLY A 10 11.76 9.12 -16.04
N ALA A 11 12.36 7.96 -15.74
CA ALA A 11 11.73 6.93 -14.93
C ALA A 11 11.46 7.40 -13.48
N PHE A 12 12.44 8.03 -12.83
CA PHE A 12 12.28 8.51 -11.45
C PHE A 12 11.33 9.71 -11.34
N SER A 13 11.22 10.56 -12.35
CA SER A 13 10.27 11.70 -12.36
C SER A 13 8.81 11.25 -12.30
N ALA A 14 8.46 10.13 -12.93
CA ALA A 14 7.12 9.54 -12.88
C ALA A 14 6.79 8.99 -11.48
N PHE A 15 7.79 8.46 -10.76
CA PHE A 15 7.64 7.99 -9.39
C PHE A 15 7.72 9.14 -8.35
N GLY A 16 8.44 10.22 -8.62
CA GLY A 16 8.62 11.35 -7.71
C GLY A 16 7.44 12.32 -7.66
N ASN A 17 6.59 12.35 -8.69
CA ASN A 17 5.38 13.19 -8.72
C ASN A 17 4.20 12.60 -7.92
N ILE A 18 4.36 11.38 -7.40
CA ILE A 18 3.33 10.72 -6.59
C ILE A 18 3.59 11.06 -5.12
N SER A 19 2.54 11.49 -4.42
CA SER A 19 2.60 11.75 -2.97
C SER A 19 2.74 10.42 -2.20
N TRP A 20 3.98 9.96 -2.03
CA TRP A 20 4.31 8.74 -1.26
C TRP A 20 3.77 8.75 0.17
N GLU A 21 3.60 9.94 0.75
CA GLU A 21 2.98 10.13 2.06
C GLU A 21 1.51 9.68 2.08
N VAL A 22 0.71 10.09 1.09
CA VAL A 22 -0.72 9.72 1.01
C VAL A 22 -0.88 8.24 0.77
N ILE A 23 -0.04 7.64 -0.07
CA ILE A 23 -0.02 6.20 -0.31
C ILE A 23 0.28 5.46 0.99
N ALA A 24 1.33 5.87 1.72
CA ALA A 24 1.68 5.26 2.99
C ALA A 24 0.56 5.42 4.05
N GLN A 25 -0.10 6.57 4.10
CA GLN A 25 -1.22 6.80 5.03
C GLN A 25 -2.42 5.91 4.70
N LEU A 26 -2.78 5.82 3.42
CA LEU A 26 -3.90 4.99 2.96
C LEU A 26 -3.62 3.49 3.13
N THR A 27 -2.39 3.03 2.93
CA THR A 27 -2.04 1.61 3.16
C THR A 27 -2.12 1.27 4.64
N MET A 28 -1.60 2.12 5.54
CA MET A 28 -1.71 1.91 6.98
C MET A 28 -3.18 1.93 7.45
N LEU A 29 -3.99 2.85 6.93
CA LEU A 29 -5.41 2.92 7.23
C LEU A 29 -6.16 1.67 6.71
N ALA A 30 -5.88 1.23 5.48
CA ALA A 30 -6.48 0.04 4.90
C ALA A 30 -6.18 -1.22 5.74
N LEU A 31 -4.96 -1.36 6.23
CA LEU A 31 -4.58 -2.48 7.11
C LEU A 31 -5.38 -2.49 8.42
N ILE A 32 -5.58 -1.33 9.04
CA ILE A 32 -6.37 -1.21 10.27
C ILE A 32 -7.85 -1.54 10.00
N VAL A 33 -8.42 -1.03 8.92
CA VAL A 33 -9.82 -1.28 8.55
C VAL A 33 -10.05 -2.75 8.25
N ILE A 34 -9.11 -3.44 7.59
CA ILE A 34 -9.20 -4.87 7.30
C ILE A 34 -9.01 -5.72 8.56
N ALA A 35 -8.25 -5.26 9.56
CA ALA A 35 -8.01 -6.02 10.78
C ALA A 35 -9.31 -6.38 11.54
N GLY A 36 -10.31 -5.49 11.57
CA GLY A 36 -11.61 -5.74 12.21
C GLY A 36 -12.36 -6.93 11.58
N PRO A 37 -12.73 -6.85 10.29
CA PRO A 37 -13.38 -7.94 9.57
C PRO A 37 -12.52 -9.21 9.51
N ALA A 38 -11.19 -9.09 9.42
CA ALA A 38 -10.30 -10.25 9.37
C ALA A 38 -10.42 -11.12 10.62
N VAL A 39 -10.50 -10.52 11.82
CA VAL A 39 -10.68 -11.27 13.07
C VAL A 39 -12.03 -11.99 13.09
N VAL A 40 -13.11 -11.31 12.70
CA VAL A 40 -14.46 -11.92 12.61
C VAL A 40 -14.48 -13.07 11.60
N PHE A 41 -13.84 -12.88 10.44
CA PHE A 41 -13.77 -13.91 9.41
C PHE A 41 -13.01 -15.15 9.90
N VAL A 42 -11.91 -14.95 10.63
CA VAL A 42 -11.15 -16.05 11.24
C VAL A 42 -11.97 -16.78 12.32
N LEU A 43 -12.72 -16.06 13.16
CA LEU A 43 -13.58 -16.68 14.19
C LEU A 43 -14.74 -17.46 13.56
N ALA A 44 -15.37 -16.91 12.53
CA ALA A 44 -16.48 -17.55 11.81
C ALA A 44 -16.03 -18.85 11.13
N LEU A 45 -14.86 -18.86 10.49
CA LEU A 45 -14.31 -20.07 9.85
C LEU A 45 -13.89 -21.14 10.86
N ARG A 46 -13.48 -20.73 12.06
CA ARG A 46 -13.07 -21.64 13.13
C ARG A 46 -14.23 -22.13 14.00
N GLY A 47 -15.47 -21.70 13.72
CA GLY A 47 -16.64 -22.03 14.54
C GLY A 47 -16.50 -21.55 15.99
N GLY A 48 -15.73 -20.48 16.21
CA GLY A 48 -15.61 -19.84 17.51
C GLY A 48 -16.87 -19.04 17.86
N ASP A 49 -17.03 -18.70 19.13
CA ASP A 49 -18.14 -17.89 19.61
C ASP A 49 -17.97 -16.45 19.07
N LEU A 50 -18.81 -16.10 18.10
CA LEU A 50 -18.81 -14.82 17.38
C LEU A 50 -19.38 -13.69 18.24
#